data_AF-A0A7I4XXS7-F1
#
_entry.id   AF-A0A7I4XXS7-F1
#
_cell.length_a   1.000
_cell.length_b   1.000
_cell.length_c   1.000
_cell.angle_alpha   90.00
_cell.angle_beta   90.00
_cell.angle_gamma   90.00
#
_symmetry.space_group_name_H-M   'P 1'
#
loop_
_entity.id
_entity.type
_entity.pdbx_description
1 polymer ?
#
loop_
_entity_poly.entity_id
_entity_poly.type
_entity_poly.pdbx_seq_one_letter_code
_entity_poly.pdbx_strand_id
1 'polypeptide(L)'
;WIKSRADQNVVSYSRFGLPGDELDDRPPPTVIHVAPFREDSPEFFAFGTHAQRAAVVSAGVGLSLVIFLFLSVFFEFDWYHHEKGVDLGALIGLLLFLIGGMLIHWYVVHGIKVGQPRYLVPFIIVYTVVLVLEAIFFVFVINHVVVLSYLKTVPPQTSSGYVIVTAMFVFAMGVQGVMLTAVVRCRNYLEKRQIHDLEMRVAEKSKLQHPGIIIVFGAGDTDPHNPPSGAVSSNSTVAPPSYDTATHAANGNAQPAATTVPQRTVLQAEDGII
;
A
#
# COMPACT_ATOMS: atom_id res chain seq x y z
N TRP A 1 1.02 10.41 -9.19
CA TRP A 1 1.76 9.26 -9.73
C TRP A 1 1.16 8.81 -11.06
N ILE A 2 -0.03 8.19 -11.10
CA ILE A 2 -0.69 7.82 -12.38
C ILE A 2 -0.84 9.05 -13.30
N LYS A 3 -1.43 10.15 -12.81
CA LYS A 3 -1.60 11.38 -13.60
C LYS A 3 -0.29 12.10 -13.97
N SER A 4 0.81 11.87 -13.23
CA SER A 4 2.11 12.50 -13.53
C SER A 4 3.02 11.64 -14.39
N ARG A 5 2.66 10.37 -14.61
CA ARG A 5 3.41 9.39 -15.40
C ARG A 5 2.62 8.81 -16.57
N ALA A 6 1.33 9.11 -16.70
CA ALA A 6 0.55 8.85 -17.91
C ALA A 6 1.24 9.44 -19.14
N ASP A 7 1.88 10.61 -18.99
CA ASP A 7 2.67 11.26 -20.04
C ASP A 7 4.07 10.65 -20.23
N GLN A 8 4.51 9.71 -19.38
CA GLN A 8 5.79 9.02 -19.48
C GLN A 8 5.67 7.63 -20.09
N ASN A 9 4.51 6.98 -19.94
CA ASN A 9 4.18 5.73 -20.62
C ASN A 9 3.53 6.07 -21.98
N VAL A 10 4.35 6.52 -22.93
CA VAL A 10 3.92 6.88 -24.29
C VAL A 10 4.25 5.75 -25.26
N VAL A 11 3.22 5.27 -25.96
CA VAL A 11 3.40 4.51 -27.20
C VAL A 11 3.41 5.54 -28.33
N SER A 12 4.58 5.80 -28.91
CA SER A 12 4.68 6.78 -29.99
C SER A 12 4.13 6.20 -31.30
N TYR A 13 3.10 6.85 -31.83
CA TYR A 13 2.60 6.61 -33.18
C TYR A 13 3.14 7.73 -34.08
N SER A 14 3.88 7.39 -35.13
CA SER A 14 4.19 8.36 -36.19
C SER A 14 2.90 8.58 -37.01
N ARG A 15 2.19 9.70 -36.77
CA ARG A 15 0.83 9.94 -37.28
C ARG A 15 0.66 11.31 -37.94
N PHE A 16 1.32 11.57 -39.07
CA PHE A 16 0.84 12.58 -40.02
C PHE A 16 0.98 12.08 -41.46
N GLY A 17 -0.09 11.48 -41.97
CA GLY A 17 -0.36 11.23 -43.38
C GLY A 17 -1.72 11.82 -43.73
N LEU A 18 -1.79 12.56 -44.84
CA LEU A 18 -2.99 13.22 -45.36
C LEU A 18 -4.07 12.20 -45.79
N PRO A 19 -5.33 12.65 -46.01
CA PRO A 19 -6.42 11.76 -46.43
C PRO A 19 -6.09 11.11 -47.79
N GLY A 20 -5.90 9.78 -47.80
CA GLY A 20 -5.56 8.99 -49.01
C GLY A 20 -4.73 7.73 -48.77
N ASP A 21 -4.12 7.55 -47.60
CA ASP A 21 -3.34 6.35 -47.25
C ASP A 21 -4.26 5.18 -46.80
N GLU A 22 -4.78 4.40 -47.74
CA GLU A 22 -5.59 3.20 -47.46
C GLU A 22 -4.76 1.90 -47.27
N LEU A 23 -3.43 2.00 -47.23
CA LEU A 23 -2.55 0.89 -46.85
C LEU A 23 -1.74 1.35 -45.64
N ASP A 24 -2.09 0.87 -44.45
CA ASP A 24 -1.29 1.07 -43.25
C ASP A 24 -0.01 0.22 -43.36
N ASP A 25 0.90 0.64 -44.23
CA ASP A 25 2.24 0.06 -44.47
C ASP A 25 3.25 0.49 -43.38
N ARG A 26 2.77 0.92 -42.21
CA ARG A 26 3.64 1.39 -41.14
C ARG A 26 4.32 0.21 -40.43
N PRO A 27 5.61 0.34 -40.10
CA PRO A 27 6.31 -0.70 -39.36
C PRO A 27 5.63 -0.90 -38.00
N PRO A 28 5.52 -2.15 -37.52
CA PRO A 28 4.94 -2.44 -36.21
C PRO A 28 5.71 -1.67 -35.12
N PRO A 29 5.04 -1.28 -34.02
CA PRO A 29 5.66 -0.50 -32.95
C PRO A 29 6.97 -1.15 -32.51
N THR A 30 8.05 -0.37 -32.42
CA THR A 30 9.40 -0.87 -32.14
C THR A 30 9.88 -0.52 -30.74
N VAL A 31 9.19 0.35 -30.00
CA VAL A 31 9.65 0.81 -28.67
C VAL A 31 8.50 0.93 -27.67
N ILE A 32 8.67 0.37 -26.47
CA ILE A 32 7.79 0.58 -25.31
C ILE A 32 8.58 1.31 -24.23
N HIS A 33 8.10 2.49 -23.83
CA HIS A 33 8.65 3.24 -22.71
C HIS A 33 7.98 2.81 -21.40
N VAL A 34 8.77 2.33 -20.42
CA VAL A 34 8.30 2.01 -19.07
C VAL A 34 8.98 2.94 -18.08
N ALA A 35 8.18 3.64 -17.26
CA ALA A 35 8.73 4.56 -16.28
C ALA A 35 9.55 3.81 -15.20
N PRO A 36 10.78 4.26 -14.86
CA PRO A 36 11.61 3.59 -13.87
C PRO A 36 10.99 3.70 -12.46
N PHE A 37 10.94 2.59 -11.74
CA PHE A 37 10.51 2.55 -10.33
C PHE A 37 11.71 2.77 -9.42
N ARG A 38 11.69 3.88 -8.67
CA ARG A 38 12.77 4.24 -7.73
C ARG A 38 12.32 3.91 -6.31
N GLU A 39 12.76 2.76 -5.80
CA GLU A 39 12.39 2.28 -4.46
C GLU A 39 12.84 3.25 -3.35
N ASP A 40 13.97 3.93 -3.53
CA ASP A 40 14.53 4.89 -2.56
C ASP A 40 13.97 6.32 -2.71
N SER A 41 12.87 6.49 -3.43
CA SER A 41 12.27 7.82 -3.56
C SER A 41 11.70 8.31 -2.22
N PRO A 42 11.84 9.61 -1.89
CA PRO A 42 11.44 10.14 -0.57
C PRO A 42 9.95 9.98 -0.27
N GLU A 43 9.12 9.78 -1.30
CA GLU A 43 7.69 9.50 -1.15
C GLU A 43 7.40 8.14 -0.47
N PHE A 44 8.36 7.21 -0.49
CA PHE A 44 8.27 5.89 0.14
C PHE A 44 8.93 5.80 1.51
N PHE A 45 9.33 6.94 2.09
CA PHE A 45 9.84 7.00 3.46
C PHE A 45 8.76 7.50 4.42
N ALA A 46 8.75 6.91 5.61
CA ALA A 46 7.95 7.34 6.76
C ALA A 46 8.85 7.34 7.99
N PHE A 47 8.87 8.44 8.74
CA PHE A 47 9.67 8.58 9.97
C PHE A 47 11.17 8.27 9.77
N GLY A 48 11.74 8.66 8.62
CA GLY A 48 13.15 8.45 8.31
C GLY A 48 13.53 7.01 7.90
N THR A 49 12.57 6.09 7.78
CA THR A 49 12.80 4.72 7.31
C THR A 49 11.88 4.36 6.15
N HIS A 50 12.21 3.29 5.41
CA HIS A 50 11.39 2.81 4.30
C HIS A 50 9.99 2.41 4.80
N ALA A 51 8.94 2.75 4.06
CA ALA A 51 7.55 2.62 4.50
C ALA A 51 7.18 1.19 4.91
N GLN A 52 7.72 0.16 4.26
CA GLN A 52 7.53 -1.23 4.68
C GLN A 52 8.12 -1.51 6.07
N ARG A 53 9.33 -1.00 6.35
CA ARG A 53 9.98 -1.17 7.67
C ARG A 53 9.18 -0.45 8.74
N ALA A 54 8.75 0.79 8.47
CA ALA A 54 7.89 1.54 9.38
C ALA A 54 6.59 0.79 9.70
N ALA A 55 5.94 0.21 8.69
CA ALA A 55 4.69 -0.53 8.87
C ALA A 55 4.87 -1.86 9.63
N VAL A 56 5.97 -2.60 9.42
CA VAL A 56 6.28 -3.81 10.20
C VAL A 56 6.54 -3.47 11.66
N VAL A 57 7.34 -2.43 11.93
CA VAL A 57 7.60 -1.97 13.30
C VAL A 57 6.30 -1.53 13.98
N SER A 58 5.48 -0.75 13.27
CA SER A 58 4.14 -0.34 13.72
C SER A 58 3.25 -1.53 14.07
N ALA A 59 3.19 -2.56 13.20
CA ALA A 59 2.40 -3.75 13.45
C ALA A 59 2.91 -4.54 14.68
N GLY A 60 4.23 -4.64 14.86
CA GLY A 60 4.84 -5.29 16.03
C GLY A 60 4.57 -4.55 17.35
N VAL A 61 4.69 -3.23 17.36
CA VAL A 61 4.35 -2.39 18.53
C VAL A 61 2.86 -2.51 18.85
N GLY A 62 2.00 -2.39 17.85
CA GLY A 62 0.56 -2.53 18.02
C GLY A 62 0.15 -3.89 18.58
N LEU A 63 0.69 -4.97 18.03
CA LEU A 63 0.47 -6.33 18.54
C LEU A 63 0.90 -6.47 19.99
N SER A 64 2.06 -5.90 20.35
CA SER A 64 2.57 -5.91 21.72
C SER A 64 1.63 -5.16 22.67
N LEU A 65 1.08 -4.01 22.24
CA LEU A 65 0.12 -3.24 23.03
C LEU A 65 -1.22 -3.99 23.19
N VAL A 66 -1.73 -4.64 22.14
CA VAL A 66 -2.95 -5.46 22.22
C VAL A 66 -2.79 -6.56 23.27
N ILE A 67 -1.67 -7.30 23.22
CA ILE A 67 -1.39 -8.38 24.18
C ILE A 67 -1.22 -7.82 25.59
N PHE A 68 -0.47 -6.72 25.73
CA PHE A 68 -0.23 -6.09 27.04
C PHE A 68 -1.54 -5.59 27.68
N LEU A 69 -2.40 -4.91 26.91
CA LEU A 69 -3.70 -4.44 27.40
C LEU A 69 -4.62 -5.61 27.75
N PHE A 70 -4.63 -6.67 26.93
CA PHE A 70 -5.37 -7.90 27.25
C PHE A 70 -4.92 -8.48 28.59
N LEU A 71 -3.61 -8.69 28.80
CA LEU A 71 -3.09 -9.26 30.04
C LEU A 71 -3.37 -8.35 31.24
N SER A 72 -3.20 -7.04 31.07
CA SER A 72 -3.43 -6.05 32.13
C SER A 72 -4.90 -6.09 32.59
N VAL A 73 -5.85 -6.04 31.65
CA VAL A 73 -7.28 -6.13 31.98
C VAL A 73 -7.64 -7.52 32.50
N PHE A 74 -7.07 -8.58 31.91
CA PHE A 74 -7.36 -9.95 32.32
C PHE A 74 -7.01 -10.23 33.78
N PHE A 75 -5.88 -9.72 34.27
CA PHE A 75 -5.45 -9.96 35.65
C PHE A 75 -5.97 -8.95 36.67
N GLU A 76 -6.19 -7.69 36.26
CA GLU A 76 -6.63 -6.63 37.17
C GLU A 76 -8.15 -6.62 37.38
N PHE A 77 -8.93 -7.09 36.40
CA PHE A 77 -10.38 -7.02 36.46
C PHE A 77 -10.95 -7.98 37.49
N ASP A 78 -11.84 -7.47 38.36
CA ASP A 78 -12.55 -8.29 39.34
C ASP A 78 -13.67 -9.08 38.66
N TRP A 79 -13.32 -10.26 38.14
CA TRP A 79 -14.23 -11.15 37.43
C TRP A 79 -15.40 -11.64 38.27
N TYR A 80 -15.29 -11.63 39.59
CA TYR A 80 -16.23 -12.26 40.50
C TYR A 80 -17.02 -11.22 41.30
N HIS A 81 -18.02 -10.60 40.65
CA HIS A 81 -18.99 -9.80 41.37
C HIS A 81 -19.99 -10.70 42.11
N HIS A 82 -20.07 -10.52 43.43
CA HIS A 82 -20.64 -11.43 44.43
C HIS A 82 -22.11 -11.89 44.23
N GLU A 83 -22.83 -11.37 43.23
CA GLU A 83 -24.23 -11.73 42.97
C GLU A 83 -24.48 -12.39 41.59
N LYS A 84 -23.56 -12.26 40.62
CA LYS A 84 -23.81 -12.67 39.21
C LYS A 84 -22.82 -13.70 38.66
N GLY A 85 -21.81 -14.09 39.44
CA GLY A 85 -20.76 -15.00 38.99
C GLY A 85 -19.73 -14.29 38.09
N VAL A 86 -19.06 -15.06 37.23
CA VAL A 86 -18.07 -14.52 36.28
C VAL A 86 -18.75 -13.58 35.29
N ASP A 87 -18.22 -12.37 35.09
CA ASP A 87 -18.67 -11.47 34.03
C ASP A 87 -18.29 -12.04 32.63
N LEU A 88 -19.15 -12.92 32.13
CA LEU A 88 -18.98 -13.60 30.85
C LEU A 88 -19.01 -12.60 29.67
N GLY A 89 -19.75 -11.49 29.81
CA GLY A 89 -19.85 -10.46 28.77
C GLY A 89 -18.52 -9.72 28.59
N ALA A 90 -17.93 -9.27 29.70
CA ALA A 90 -16.61 -8.64 29.70
C ALA A 90 -15.53 -9.62 29.17
N LEU A 91 -15.60 -10.89 29.56
CA LEU A 91 -14.65 -11.91 29.13
C LEU A 91 -14.73 -12.16 27.60
N ILE A 92 -15.94 -12.29 27.06
CA ILE A 92 -16.15 -12.44 25.61
C ILE A 92 -15.65 -11.20 24.87
N GLY A 93 -15.97 -10.00 25.35
CA GLY A 93 -15.49 -8.75 24.76
C GLY A 93 -13.96 -8.66 24.74
N LEU A 94 -13.32 -9.04 25.85
CA LEU A 94 -11.86 -9.06 25.99
C LEU A 94 -11.19 -10.08 25.04
N LEU A 95 -11.80 -11.26 24.87
CA LEU A 95 -11.32 -12.27 23.93
C LEU A 95 -11.46 -11.81 22.47
N LEU A 96 -12.59 -11.18 22.12
CA LEU A 96 -12.80 -10.60 20.78
C LEU A 96 -11.82 -9.48 20.49
N PHE A 97 -11.51 -8.63 21.47
CA PHE A 97 -10.47 -7.61 21.37
C PHE A 97 -9.10 -8.22 21.05
N LEU A 98 -8.71 -9.27 21.78
CA LEU A 98 -7.42 -9.95 21.57
C LEU A 98 -7.35 -10.58 20.18
N ILE A 99 -8.34 -11.38 19.79
CA ILE A 99 -8.35 -12.07 18.49
C ILE A 99 -8.41 -11.06 17.35
N GLY A 100 -9.29 -10.07 17.44
CA GLY A 100 -9.42 -9.01 16.43
C GLY A 100 -8.14 -8.21 16.26
N GLY A 101 -7.53 -7.78 17.37
CA GLY A 101 -6.26 -7.04 17.35
C GLY A 101 -5.11 -7.87 16.76
N MET A 102 -4.97 -9.14 17.16
CA MET A 102 -3.97 -10.04 16.58
C MET A 102 -4.16 -10.22 15.07
N LEU A 103 -5.40 -10.47 14.62
CA LEU A 103 -5.71 -10.64 13.21
C LEU A 103 -5.35 -9.39 12.39
N ILE A 104 -5.76 -8.21 12.84
CA ILE A 104 -5.52 -6.95 12.13
C ILE A 104 -4.01 -6.68 11.96
N HIS A 105 -3.21 -6.90 13.01
CA HIS A 105 -1.76 -6.74 12.92
C HIS A 105 -1.10 -7.83 12.06
N TRP A 106 -1.57 -9.07 12.16
CA TRP A 106 -1.11 -10.17 11.32
C TRP A 106 -1.34 -9.87 9.83
N TYR A 107 -2.51 -9.32 9.47
CA TYR A 107 -2.84 -8.93 8.10
C TYR A 107 -1.84 -7.93 7.51
N VAL A 108 -1.33 -6.99 8.31
CA VAL A 108 -0.29 -6.04 7.87
C VAL A 108 1.01 -6.78 7.54
N VAL A 109 1.50 -7.62 8.45
CA VAL A 109 2.74 -8.37 8.25
C VAL A 109 2.63 -9.32 7.05
N HIS A 110 1.52 -10.04 6.95
CA HIS A 110 1.24 -10.92 5.83
C HIS A 110 1.15 -10.16 4.50
N GLY A 111 0.45 -9.02 4.49
CA GLY A 111 0.31 -8.17 3.30
C GLY A 111 1.63 -7.64 2.77
N ILE A 112 2.54 -7.26 3.68
CA ILE A 112 3.90 -6.83 3.33
C ILE A 112 4.71 -8.01 2.80
N LYS A 113 4.64 -9.19 3.44
CA LYS A 113 5.34 -10.40 3.01
C LYS A 113 4.92 -10.87 1.61
N VAL A 114 3.63 -10.80 1.30
CA VAL A 114 3.09 -11.21 -0.01
C VAL A 114 3.14 -10.07 -1.04
N GLY A 115 3.51 -8.85 -0.64
CA GLY A 115 3.56 -7.68 -1.52
C GLY A 115 2.18 -7.24 -2.04
N GLN A 116 1.11 -7.50 -1.27
CA GLN A 116 -0.27 -7.23 -1.68
C GLN A 116 -0.93 -6.15 -0.79
N PRO A 117 -1.24 -4.96 -1.33
CA PRO A 117 -1.78 -3.82 -0.57
C PRO A 117 -3.20 -4.07 -0.06
N ARG A 118 -3.96 -4.99 -0.68
CA ARG A 118 -5.33 -5.35 -0.24
C ARG A 118 -5.40 -5.82 1.21
N TYR A 119 -4.34 -6.47 1.71
CA TYR A 119 -4.30 -6.97 3.08
C TYR A 119 -4.07 -5.86 4.12
N LEU A 120 -3.64 -4.67 3.71
CA LEU A 120 -3.47 -3.52 4.62
C LEU A 120 -4.79 -2.77 4.84
N VAL A 121 -5.81 -3.01 4.00
CA VAL A 121 -7.10 -2.30 4.05
C VAL A 121 -7.86 -2.53 5.36
N PRO A 122 -7.98 -3.75 5.92
CA PRO A 122 -8.68 -3.96 7.18
C PRO A 122 -8.08 -3.13 8.33
N PHE A 123 -6.75 -3.06 8.41
CA PHE A 123 -6.06 -2.22 9.39
C PHE A 123 -6.46 -0.76 9.25
N ILE A 124 -6.42 -0.22 8.04
CA ILE A 124 -6.73 1.19 7.77
C ILE A 124 -8.18 1.51 8.15
N ILE A 125 -9.13 0.66 7.75
CA ILE A 125 -10.55 0.86 8.05
C ILE A 125 -10.76 0.85 9.57
N VAL A 126 -10.29 -0.18 10.26
CA VAL A 126 -10.54 -0.33 11.70
C VAL A 126 -9.88 0.81 12.49
N TYR A 127 -8.61 1.13 12.24
CA TYR A 127 -7.93 2.21 12.96
C TYR A 127 -8.52 3.60 12.64
N THR A 128 -9.02 3.83 11.42
CA THR A 128 -9.71 5.08 11.10
C THR A 128 -11.01 5.20 11.89
N VAL A 129 -11.83 4.15 11.92
CA VAL A 129 -13.09 4.15 12.68
C VAL A 129 -12.82 4.32 14.18
N VAL A 130 -11.86 3.59 14.73
CA VAL A 130 -11.47 3.69 16.15
C VAL A 130 -11.00 5.10 16.49
N LEU A 131 -10.09 5.69 15.70
CA LEU A 131 -9.64 7.07 15.92
C LEU A 131 -10.78 8.09 15.86
N VAL A 132 -11.73 7.94 14.94
CA VAL A 132 -12.89 8.84 14.84
C VAL A 132 -13.78 8.70 16.07
N LEU A 133 -14.07 7.47 16.50
CA LEU A 133 -14.86 7.22 17.70
C LEU A 133 -14.15 7.74 18.96
N GLU A 134 -12.84 7.49 19.11
CA GLU A 134 -12.03 8.01 20.20
C GLU A 134 -12.02 9.54 20.22
N ALA A 135 -11.90 10.20 19.06
CA ALA A 135 -11.96 11.65 18.97
C ALA A 135 -13.34 12.21 19.40
N ILE A 136 -14.43 11.53 19.02
CA ILE A 136 -15.79 11.90 19.47
C ILE A 136 -15.90 11.76 21.00
N PHE A 137 -15.47 10.62 21.57
CA PHE A 137 -15.48 10.42 23.02
C PHE A 137 -14.59 11.43 23.75
N PHE A 138 -13.43 11.77 23.19
CA PHE A 138 -12.54 12.79 23.74
C PHE A 138 -13.21 14.17 23.82
N VAL A 139 -13.94 14.57 22.77
CA VAL A 139 -14.74 15.80 22.79
C VAL A 139 -15.81 15.75 23.88
N PHE A 140 -16.51 14.62 24.05
CA PHE A 140 -17.48 14.44 25.13
C PHE A 140 -16.84 14.56 26.52
N VAL A 141 -15.67 13.94 26.74
CA VAL A 141 -14.94 14.02 28.01
C VAL A 141 -14.53 15.46 28.32
N ILE A 142 -13.97 16.18 27.35
CA ILE A 142 -13.61 17.60 27.52
C ILE A 142 -14.84 18.43 27.84
N ASN A 143 -15.92 18.26 27.08
CA ASN A 143 -17.15 19.00 27.30
C ASN A 143 -17.72 18.73 28.71
N HIS A 144 -17.71 17.48 29.15
CA HIS A 144 -18.14 17.10 30.49
C HIS A 144 -17.29 17.77 31.58
N VAL A 145 -15.97 17.84 31.40
CA VAL A 145 -15.06 18.56 32.31
C VAL A 145 -15.38 20.06 32.37
N VAL A 146 -15.62 20.68 31.22
CA VAL A 146 -15.94 22.11 31.13
C VAL A 146 -17.28 22.42 31.83
N VAL A 147 -18.31 21.60 31.61
CA VAL A 147 -19.62 21.75 32.24
C VAL A 147 -19.51 21.61 33.76
N LEU A 148 -18.83 20.58 34.27
CA LEU A 148 -18.64 20.39 35.70
C LEU A 148 -17.85 21.55 36.33
N SER A 149 -16.84 22.07 35.62
CA SER A 149 -16.06 23.24 36.06
C SER A 149 -16.93 24.49 36.16
N TYR A 150 -17.83 24.70 35.18
CA TYR A 150 -18.77 25.82 35.18
C TYR A 150 -19.78 25.74 36.33
N LEU A 151 -20.25 24.53 36.65
CA LEU A 151 -21.17 24.28 37.76
C LEU A 151 -20.50 24.38 39.15
N LYS A 152 -19.19 24.64 39.23
CA LYS A 152 -18.37 24.67 40.47
C LYS A 152 -18.51 23.39 41.32
N THR A 153 -18.89 22.27 40.72
CA THR A 153 -19.12 21.00 41.42
C THR A 153 -17.85 20.16 41.57
N VAL A 154 -16.69 20.64 41.08
CA VAL A 154 -15.43 19.89 41.03
C VAL A 154 -14.55 20.25 42.23
N PRO A 155 -14.43 19.39 43.26
CA PRO A 155 -13.45 19.61 44.32
C PRO A 155 -12.02 19.50 43.76
N PRO A 156 -11.05 20.27 44.28
CA PRO A 156 -9.69 20.39 43.71
C PRO A 156 -8.95 19.05 43.55
N GLN A 157 -9.30 18.03 44.35
CA GLN A 157 -8.71 16.69 44.28
C GLN A 157 -9.12 15.88 43.03
N THR A 158 -10.22 16.23 42.38
CA THR A 158 -10.72 15.54 41.15
C THR A 158 -10.10 16.09 39.85
N SER A 159 -9.41 17.23 39.92
CA SER A 159 -8.77 17.86 38.75
C SER A 159 -7.62 17.03 38.16
N SER A 160 -6.81 16.37 39.00
CA SER A 160 -5.66 15.57 38.54
C SER A 160 -6.07 14.32 37.75
N GLY A 161 -7.18 13.68 38.13
CA GLY A 161 -7.71 12.50 37.43
C GLY A 161 -8.10 12.82 35.98
N TYR A 162 -8.77 13.94 35.75
CA TYR A 162 -9.13 14.37 34.38
C TYR A 162 -7.91 14.71 33.53
N VAL A 163 -6.88 15.33 34.10
CA VAL A 163 -5.61 15.60 33.39
C VAL A 163 -4.94 14.29 32.98
N ILE A 164 -4.89 13.29 33.87
CA ILE A 164 -4.32 11.98 33.57
C ILE A 164 -5.10 11.28 32.46
N VAL A 165 -6.44 11.23 32.55
CA VAL A 165 -7.29 10.61 31.52
C VAL A 165 -7.13 11.31 30.17
N THR A 166 -7.09 12.65 30.16
CA THR A 166 -6.88 13.44 28.94
C THR A 166 -5.52 13.15 28.31
N ALA A 167 -4.46 13.09 29.12
CA ALA A 167 -3.12 12.76 28.65
C ALA A 167 -3.05 11.34 28.07
N MET A 168 -3.69 10.36 28.70
CA MET A 168 -3.77 8.99 28.19
C MET A 168 -4.51 8.91 26.85
N PHE A 169 -5.63 9.64 26.69
CA PHE A 169 -6.36 9.70 25.41
C PHE A 169 -5.50 10.31 24.30
N VAL A 170 -4.83 11.42 24.56
CA VAL A 170 -3.94 12.07 23.57
C VAL A 170 -2.79 11.15 23.18
N PHE A 171 -2.19 10.45 24.16
CA PHE A 171 -1.14 9.47 23.89
C PHE A 171 -1.64 8.31 23.03
N ALA A 172 -2.79 7.72 23.37
CA ALA A 172 -3.38 6.62 22.63
C ALA A 172 -3.70 7.01 21.17
N MET A 173 -4.40 8.14 20.96
CA MET A 173 -4.69 8.65 19.63
C MET A 173 -3.40 8.96 18.84
N GLY A 174 -2.37 9.50 19.51
CA GLY A 174 -1.08 9.78 18.90
C GLY A 174 -0.38 8.52 18.39
N VAL A 175 -0.31 7.47 19.22
CA VAL A 175 0.27 6.17 18.86
C VAL A 175 -0.50 5.55 17.69
N GLN A 176 -1.83 5.48 17.79
CA GLN A 176 -2.67 4.93 16.72
C GLN A 176 -2.54 5.72 15.41
N GLY A 177 -2.46 7.05 15.47
CA GLY A 177 -2.29 7.92 14.30
C GLY A 177 -0.94 7.72 13.60
N VAL A 178 0.15 7.58 14.37
CA VAL A 178 1.48 7.23 13.84
C VAL A 178 1.44 5.86 13.15
N MET A 179 0.80 4.87 13.80
CA MET A 179 0.67 3.54 13.25
C MET A 179 -0.12 3.52 11.93
N LEU A 180 -1.25 4.22 11.89
CA LEU A 180 -2.08 4.37 10.69
C LEU A 180 -1.32 5.04 9.55
N THR A 181 -0.58 6.11 9.85
CA THR A 181 0.25 6.82 8.87
C THR A 181 1.31 5.90 8.24
N ALA A 182 1.99 5.10 9.06
CA ALA A 182 2.98 4.14 8.57
C ALA A 182 2.37 3.10 7.62
N VAL A 183 1.20 2.53 7.97
CA VAL A 183 0.52 1.52 7.15
C VAL A 183 -0.04 2.11 5.86
N VAL A 184 -0.62 3.32 5.89
CA VAL A 184 -1.11 4.02 4.69
C VAL A 184 0.04 4.31 3.72
N ARG A 185 1.19 4.77 4.22
CA ARG A 185 2.39 4.99 3.40
C ARG A 185 2.90 3.69 2.78
N CYS A 186 2.92 2.60 3.54
CA CYS A 186 3.30 1.28 3.03
C CYS A 186 2.34 0.78 1.95
N ARG A 187 1.03 0.98 2.13
CA ARG A 187 0.03 0.63 1.12
C ARG A 187 0.28 1.37 -0.19
N ASN A 188 0.51 2.69 -0.12
CA ASN A 188 0.79 3.50 -1.29
C ASN A 188 2.07 3.05 -2.03
N TYR A 189 3.11 2.64 -1.29
CA TYR A 189 4.30 2.04 -1.89
C TYR A 189 3.97 0.73 -2.60
N LEU A 190 3.27 -0.20 -1.92
CA LEU A 190 2.91 -1.49 -2.48
C LEU A 190 2.01 -1.36 -3.72
N GLU A 191 1.06 -0.43 -3.75
CA GLU A 191 0.23 -0.18 -4.92
C GLU A 191 1.05 0.29 -6.12
N LYS A 192 1.95 1.25 -5.93
CA LYS A 192 2.80 1.75 -7.02
C LYS A 192 3.78 0.68 -7.52
N ARG A 193 4.31 -0.14 -6.61
CA ARG A 193 5.15 -1.29 -6.97
C ARG A 193 4.37 -2.31 -7.80
N GLN A 194 3.15 -2.65 -7.39
CA GLN A 194 2.30 -3.58 -8.14
C GLN A 194 1.93 -3.09 -9.53
N ILE A 195 1.63 -1.80 -9.67
CA ILE A 195 1.34 -1.21 -10.98
C ILE A 195 2.58 -1.30 -11.87
N HIS A 196 3.76 -0.98 -11.34
CA HIS A 196 5.00 -1.09 -12.10
C HIS A 196 5.32 -2.54 -12.52
N ASP A 197 5.17 -3.51 -11.61
CA ASP A 197 5.38 -4.93 -11.91
C ASP A 197 4.41 -5.42 -12.99
N LEU A 198 3.18 -4.91 -13.00
CA LEU A 198 2.19 -5.20 -14.03
C LEU A 198 2.58 -4.57 -15.37
N GLU A 199 2.98 -3.29 -15.39
CA GLU A 199 3.45 -2.60 -16.60
C GLU A 199 4.65 -3.32 -17.22
N MET A 200 5.62 -3.74 -16.41
CA MET A 200 6.77 -4.53 -16.84
C MET A 200 6.36 -5.87 -17.46
N ARG A 201 5.45 -6.60 -16.80
CA ARG A 201 4.95 -7.89 -17.31
C ARG A 201 4.21 -7.73 -18.65
N VAL A 202 3.44 -6.64 -18.80
CA VAL A 202 2.77 -6.32 -20.07
C VAL A 202 3.80 -6.01 -21.16
N ALA A 203 4.81 -5.20 -20.86
CA ALA A 203 5.88 -4.88 -21.81
C ALA A 203 6.67 -6.13 -22.25
N GLU A 204 7.02 -7.02 -21.33
CA GLU A 204 7.67 -8.30 -21.63
C GLU A 204 6.80 -9.20 -22.50
N LYS A 205 5.51 -9.33 -22.18
CA LYS A 205 4.57 -10.12 -22.98
C LYS A 205 4.43 -9.56 -24.39
N SER A 206 4.37 -8.25 -24.54
CA SER A 206 4.35 -7.58 -25.85
C SER A 206 5.62 -7.86 -26.66
N LYS A 207 6.80 -7.85 -26.01
CA LYS A 207 8.07 -8.21 -26.65
C LYS A 207 8.11 -9.66 -27.12
N LEU A 208 7.54 -10.59 -26.36
CA LEU A 208 7.43 -12.01 -26.77
C LEU A 208 6.52 -12.19 -27.99
N GLN A 209 5.43 -11.41 -28.08
CA GLN A 209 4.51 -11.44 -29.21
C GLN A 209 5.05 -10.72 -30.45
N HIS A 210 5.89 -9.69 -30.24
CA HIS A 210 6.48 -8.87 -31.28
C HIS A 210 7.99 -8.71 -31.02
N PRO A 211 8.83 -9.61 -31.58
CA PRO A 211 10.28 -9.64 -31.31
C PRO A 211 11.04 -8.37 -31.71
N GLY A 212 10.43 -7.51 -32.56
CA GLY A 212 10.97 -6.21 -32.96
C GLY A 212 10.79 -5.08 -31.94
N ILE A 213 10.13 -5.34 -30.80
CA ILE A 213 9.91 -4.34 -29.74
C ILE A 213 11.11 -4.27 -28.79
N ILE A 214 11.58 -3.05 -28.55
CA ILE A 214 12.62 -2.69 -27.58
C ILE A 214 11.95 -2.01 -26.38
N ILE A 215 12.28 -2.44 -25.16
CA ILE A 215 11.76 -1.82 -23.93
C ILE A 215 12.80 -0.80 -23.47
N VAL A 216 12.39 0.47 -23.32
CA VAL A 216 13.25 1.58 -22.90
C VAL A 216 12.73 2.12 -21.57
N PHE A 217 13.62 2.32 -20.60
CA PHE A 217 13.27 2.92 -19.31
C PHE A 217 13.43 4.43 -19.36
N GLY A 218 12.35 5.18 -19.10
CA GLY A 218 12.37 6.64 -19.10
C GLY A 218 11.14 7.25 -19.75
N ALA A 219 10.95 8.57 -19.56
CA ALA A 219 9.99 9.31 -20.39
C ALA A 219 10.49 9.24 -21.83
N GLY A 220 9.65 8.80 -22.76
CA GLY A 220 10.00 8.93 -24.18
C GLY A 220 10.25 10.41 -24.46
N ASP A 221 11.45 10.75 -24.93
CA ASP A 221 11.73 12.10 -25.42
C ASP A 221 10.83 12.34 -26.64
N THR A 222 9.65 12.89 -26.41
CA THR A 222 8.79 13.44 -27.45
C THR A 222 9.33 14.81 -27.83
N ASP A 223 10.50 14.84 -28.48
CA ASP A 223 10.98 16.04 -29.15
C ASP A 223 10.93 15.81 -30.67
N PRO A 224 9.86 16.25 -31.36
CA PRO A 224 9.65 15.97 -32.79
C PRO A 224 10.54 16.80 -33.72
N HIS A 225 11.67 17.34 -33.24
CA HIS A 225 12.48 18.31 -33.99
C HIS A 225 13.98 18.05 -34.10
N ASN A 226 14.47 16.85 -33.76
CA ASN A 226 15.85 16.48 -34.09
C ASN A 226 15.90 15.29 -35.05
N PRO A 227 16.47 15.44 -36.27
CA PRO A 227 16.80 14.29 -37.10
C PRO A 227 17.92 13.48 -36.43
N PRO A 228 18.02 12.17 -36.69
CA PRO A 228 19.05 11.34 -36.10
C PRO A 228 20.41 11.76 -36.67
N SER A 229 21.18 12.50 -35.88
CA SER A 229 22.61 12.63 -36.12
C SER A 229 23.24 11.26 -35.88
N GLY A 230 24.01 10.83 -36.89
CA GLY A 230 24.48 9.47 -37.06
C GLY A 230 25.19 8.87 -35.85
N ALA A 231 25.15 7.54 -35.85
CA ALA A 231 25.83 6.66 -34.93
C ALA A 231 27.25 7.13 -34.58
N VAL A 232 27.49 7.31 -33.27
CA VAL A 232 28.80 7.02 -32.70
C VAL A 232 28.60 5.86 -31.74
N SER A 233 29.07 4.70 -32.20
CA SER A 233 29.27 3.51 -31.38
C SER A 233 30.26 3.84 -30.27
N SER A 234 29.77 4.05 -29.05
CA SER A 234 30.58 3.96 -27.84
C SER A 234 30.24 2.66 -27.13
N ASN A 235 31.06 1.64 -27.40
CA ASN A 235 31.18 0.44 -26.59
C ASN A 235 31.23 0.81 -25.09
N SER A 236 30.15 0.56 -24.37
CA SER A 236 30.15 0.45 -22.92
C SER A 236 29.34 -0.78 -22.55
N THR A 237 30.06 -1.90 -22.48
CA THR A 237 29.59 -3.17 -21.97
C THR A 237 29.31 -3.00 -20.47
N VAL A 238 28.11 -2.57 -20.11
CA VAL A 238 27.57 -2.74 -18.75
C VAL A 238 26.23 -3.42 -18.91
N ALA A 239 26.26 -4.75 -18.87
CA ALA A 239 25.06 -5.55 -18.77
C ALA A 239 24.31 -5.17 -17.47
N PRO A 240 22.98 -4.99 -17.51
CA PRO A 240 22.20 -4.89 -16.28
C PRO A 240 22.34 -6.21 -15.49
N PRO A 241 22.32 -6.17 -14.14
CA PRO A 241 22.41 -7.39 -13.34
C PRO A 241 21.23 -8.31 -13.67
N SER A 242 21.54 -9.57 -13.97
CA SER A 242 20.54 -10.63 -14.11
C SER A 242 19.83 -10.82 -12.76
N TYR A 243 18.50 -10.75 -12.77
CA TYR A 243 17.66 -11.04 -11.60
C TYR A 243 17.32 -12.53 -11.46
N ASP A 244 18.08 -13.43 -12.10
CA ASP A 244 17.94 -14.87 -11.92
C ASP A 244 18.78 -15.37 -10.74
N THR A 245 18.45 -14.95 -9.51
CA THR A 245 18.94 -15.66 -8.32
C THR A 245 18.08 -15.46 -7.07
N ALA A 246 16.75 -15.64 -7.15
CA ALA A 246 15.96 -15.74 -5.93
C ALA A 246 14.61 -16.46 -6.06
N THR A 247 14.49 -17.56 -6.83
CA THR A 247 13.45 -18.61 -6.61
C THR A 247 13.50 -19.65 -7.73
N HIS A 248 14.41 -20.63 -7.67
CA HIS A 248 14.18 -21.93 -8.32
C HIS A 248 15.04 -23.00 -7.64
N ALA A 249 14.55 -23.47 -6.50
CA ALA A 249 14.91 -24.77 -5.96
C ALA A 249 13.60 -25.49 -5.60
N ALA A 250 13.00 -26.15 -6.59
CA ALA A 250 12.15 -27.35 -6.46
C ALA A 250 11.61 -27.76 -7.83
N ASN A 251 11.97 -28.98 -8.27
CA ASN A 251 11.33 -29.91 -9.24
C ASN A 251 10.67 -29.33 -10.51
N GLY A 252 10.98 -29.77 -11.74
CA GLY A 252 11.37 -31.10 -12.20
C GLY A 252 10.25 -31.72 -13.05
N ASN A 253 10.35 -31.61 -14.39
CA ASN A 253 10.00 -32.59 -15.44
C ASN A 253 9.61 -31.95 -16.79
N ALA A 254 9.87 -32.69 -17.86
CA ALA A 254 10.15 -32.24 -19.23
C ALA A 254 8.99 -32.38 -20.24
N GLN A 255 9.08 -31.54 -21.31
CA GLN A 255 8.77 -31.78 -22.74
C GLN A 255 7.28 -31.75 -23.24
N PRO A 256 6.99 -31.63 -24.57
CA PRO A 256 7.06 -30.41 -25.41
C PRO A 256 5.76 -30.07 -26.18
N ALA A 257 5.73 -28.84 -26.73
CA ALA A 257 5.05 -28.32 -27.93
C ALA A 257 3.65 -28.84 -28.37
N ALA A 258 2.69 -27.91 -28.49
CA ALA A 258 1.62 -27.96 -29.49
C ALA A 258 1.28 -26.56 -30.00
N THR A 259 1.29 -26.44 -31.33
CA THR A 259 0.99 -25.27 -32.16
C THR A 259 -0.52 -25.02 -32.22
N THR A 260 -0.99 -23.85 -31.79
CA THR A 260 -2.31 -23.33 -32.17
C THR A 260 -2.26 -21.81 -32.32
N VAL A 261 -2.65 -21.34 -33.51
CA VAL A 261 -2.77 -19.95 -33.94
C VAL A 261 -3.74 -19.18 -33.03
N PRO A 262 -3.43 -17.95 -32.56
CA PRO A 262 -4.35 -17.22 -31.71
C PRO A 262 -5.39 -16.44 -32.53
N GLN A 263 -6.67 -16.72 -32.27
CA GLN A 263 -7.77 -15.82 -32.61
C GLN A 263 -7.60 -14.49 -31.84
N ARG A 264 -7.78 -13.39 -32.56
CA ARG A 264 -7.74 -12.02 -32.08
C ARG A 264 -8.93 -11.75 -31.15
N THR A 265 -8.72 -11.83 -29.84
CA THR A 265 -9.68 -11.28 -28.87
C THR A 265 -9.27 -9.84 -28.55
N VAL A 266 -9.95 -8.89 -29.19
CA VAL A 266 -9.86 -7.46 -28.85
C VAL A 266 -10.63 -7.27 -27.55
N LEU A 267 -9.92 -7.07 -26.43
CA LEU A 267 -10.54 -6.51 -25.23
C LEU A 267 -10.52 -4.99 -25.37
N GLN A 268 -11.58 -4.48 -25.97
CA GLN A 268 -11.92 -3.07 -25.95
C GLN A 268 -12.40 -2.74 -24.52
N ALA A 269 -11.62 -1.94 -23.79
CA ALA A 269 -12.10 -1.29 -22.58
C ALA A 269 -13.10 -0.21 -23.01
N GLU A 270 -14.39 -0.47 -22.81
CA GLU A 270 -15.40 0.58 -22.84
C GLU A 270 -15.31 1.36 -21.53
N ASP A 271 -14.85 2.60 -21.63
CA ASP A 271 -15.06 3.64 -20.64
C ASP A 271 -16.56 3.99 -20.60
N GLY A 272 -17.27 3.42 -19.63
CA GLY A 272 -18.65 3.75 -19.31
C GLY A 272 -18.74 4.55 -18.01
N ILE A 273 -18.71 5.88 -18.14
CA ILE A 273 -19.17 6.81 -17.10
C ILE A 273 -20.70 6.72 -17.05
N ILE A 274 -21.27 6.20 -15.95
CA ILE A 274 -22.36 6.82 -15.14
C ILE A 274 -22.18 6.35 -13.69
#